data_AF-I6SZM3-F1
#
_entry.id   AF-I6SZM3-F1
#
_cell.length_a   1.000
_cell.length_b   1.000
_cell.length_c   1.000
_cell.angle_alpha   90.00
_cell.angle_beta   90.00
_cell.angle_gamma   90.00
#
_symmetry.space_group_name_H-M   'P 1'
#
loop_
_entity.id
_entity.type
_entity.pdbx_description
1 polymer ?
#
loop_
_entity_poly.entity_id
_entity_poly.type
_entity_poly.pdbx_seq_one_letter_code
_entity_poly.pdbx_strand_id
1 'polypeptide(L)'
;MGLTLLNIWLIEWTPVFLVLLYFYNGKYIFQETRNLFIVFLLNTFCVNFIGISVFLTIEVPRFLENYDLLANAILEILLLVAILIVMKELDKKFRISNYLYAYKKNRLFSTFLIICMFMSLLWYHLLFSMDSLDFLLTSFILVASNSFYGLLMLLILLNEKKEEYYQIYLESMKKNEEYYQKLEEFRHDYKNYVGVMEDLVQNKQIHNEIEAIVGEEKEFFETQLNDALHMKLQKIYDPLLQGVFVKFVKRAEELRIPYKIQVNHIIPKLSMNSYDMIRLFTNIIENAFVHYDQTMAKEKKKSRSLLNICGIVFILNLVIPAKTLEKI
;
A
#
# COMPACT_ATOMS: atom_id res chain seq x y z
N MET A 1 8.32 -7.76 31.17
CA MET A 1 7.55 -8.35 32.29
C MET A 1 8.43 -9.15 33.25
N GLY A 2 8.99 -10.31 32.87
CA GLY A 2 9.90 -11.04 33.79
C GLY A 2 11.15 -10.24 34.18
N LEU A 3 11.65 -9.46 33.22
CA LEU A 3 12.77 -8.56 33.45
C LEU A 3 12.38 -7.35 34.35
N THR A 4 11.25 -6.68 34.08
CA THR A 4 10.76 -5.56 34.91
C THR A 4 10.44 -5.97 36.35
N LEU A 5 10.05 -7.23 36.59
CA LEU A 5 9.86 -7.79 37.93
C LEU A 5 11.18 -8.02 38.68
N LEU A 6 12.25 -8.41 37.98
CA LEU A 6 13.60 -8.55 38.53
C LEU A 6 14.18 -7.19 38.98
N ASN A 7 13.79 -6.12 38.28
CA ASN A 7 14.19 -4.76 38.60
C ASN A 7 13.69 -4.26 39.97
N ILE A 8 12.51 -4.73 40.40
CA ILE A 8 11.93 -4.39 41.71
C ILE A 8 12.81 -4.92 42.86
N TRP A 9 13.55 -6.01 42.64
CA TRP A 9 14.41 -6.65 43.65
C TRP A 9 15.86 -6.17 43.63
N LEU A 10 16.31 -5.53 42.54
CA LEU A 10 17.69 -5.07 42.33
C LEU A 10 17.72 -3.60 41.90
N ILE A 11 17.10 -2.74 42.71
CA ILE A 11 16.90 -1.31 42.42
C ILE A 11 18.21 -0.59 42.06
N GLU A 12 19.33 -0.95 42.70
CA GLU A 12 20.66 -0.38 42.42
C GLU A 12 21.18 -0.65 41.00
N TRP A 13 20.71 -1.73 40.35
CA TRP A 13 21.13 -2.13 39.00
C TRP A 13 20.13 -1.75 37.91
N THR A 14 19.07 -1.02 38.27
CA THR A 14 18.01 -0.58 37.37
C THR A 14 18.51 0.06 36.06
N PRO A 15 19.51 0.95 36.08
CA PRO A 15 19.97 1.60 34.85
C PRO A 15 20.63 0.60 33.87
N VAL A 16 21.49 -0.29 34.40
CA VAL A 16 22.18 -1.32 33.60
C VAL A 16 21.16 -2.26 32.97
N PHE A 17 20.13 -2.58 33.73
CA PHE A 17 19.07 -3.47 33.32
C PHE A 17 18.21 -2.90 32.18
N LEU A 18 17.82 -1.63 32.29
CA LEU A 18 17.08 -0.92 31.25
C LEU A 18 17.88 -0.83 29.94
N VAL A 19 19.19 -0.62 30.03
CA VAL A 19 20.09 -0.62 28.86
C VAL A 19 20.13 -1.99 28.18
N LEU A 20 20.27 -3.08 28.95
CA LEU A 20 20.25 -4.44 28.39
C LEU A 20 18.90 -4.78 27.73
N LEU A 21 17.79 -4.39 28.36
CA LEU A 21 16.45 -4.57 27.81
C LEU A 21 16.28 -3.77 26.50
N TYR A 22 16.83 -2.55 26.44
CA TYR A 22 16.85 -1.73 25.24
C TYR A 22 17.56 -2.44 24.08
N PHE A 23 18.77 -2.97 24.30
CA PHE A 23 19.51 -3.69 23.26
C PHE A 23 18.84 -5.01 22.86
N TYR A 24 18.26 -5.73 23.82
CA TYR A 24 17.52 -6.98 23.55
C TYR A 24 16.31 -6.73 22.65
N ASN A 25 15.47 -5.75 22.99
CA ASN A 25 14.32 -5.34 22.17
C ASN A 25 14.77 -4.84 20.80
N GLY A 26 15.83 -4.03 20.76
CA GLY A 26 16.39 -3.52 19.51
C GLY A 26 16.84 -4.64 18.57
N LYS A 27 17.52 -5.68 19.10
CA LYS A 27 17.94 -6.84 18.32
C LYS A 27 16.75 -7.59 17.71
N TYR A 28 15.70 -7.83 18.50
CA TYR A 28 14.49 -8.51 18.01
C TYR A 28 13.80 -7.74 16.88
N ILE A 29 13.59 -6.43 17.06
CA ILE A 29 12.97 -5.57 16.05
C ILE A 29 13.87 -5.46 14.80
N PHE A 30 15.19 -5.50 14.96
CA PHE A 30 16.13 -5.45 13.83
C PHE A 30 16.07 -6.71 12.96
N GLN A 31 15.86 -7.89 13.57
CA GLN A 31 15.70 -9.14 12.83
C GLN A 31 14.49 -9.07 11.87
N GLU A 32 13.42 -8.42 12.30
CA GLU A 32 12.18 -8.30 11.52
C GLU A 32 12.25 -7.19 10.46
N THR A 33 12.73 -6.00 10.85
CA THR A 33 12.65 -4.78 10.01
C THR A 33 13.86 -4.59 9.11
N ARG A 34 15.05 -5.08 9.51
CA ARG A 34 16.37 -4.78 8.91
C ARG A 34 16.64 -3.28 8.70
N ASN A 35 15.94 -2.40 9.39
CA ASN A 35 16.06 -0.95 9.26
C ASN A 35 16.33 -0.32 10.64
N LEU A 36 17.57 0.12 10.85
CA LEU A 36 18.00 0.71 12.13
C LEU A 36 17.13 1.88 12.57
N PHE A 37 16.67 2.70 11.62
CA PHE A 37 15.78 3.81 11.92
C PHE A 37 14.46 3.36 12.57
N ILE A 38 13.83 2.33 12.01
CA ILE A 38 12.57 1.79 12.54
C ILE A 38 12.79 1.08 13.86
N VAL A 39 13.93 0.40 14.03
CA VAL A 39 14.32 -0.20 15.31
C VAL A 39 14.38 0.86 16.40
N PHE A 40 15.12 1.94 16.19
CA PHE A 40 15.24 3.01 17.18
C PHE A 40 13.90 3.68 17.46
N LEU A 41 13.10 3.95 16.42
CA LEU A 41 11.79 4.55 16.58
C LEU A 41 10.86 3.68 17.45
N LEU A 42 10.70 2.40 17.12
CA LEU A 42 9.86 1.48 17.86
C LEU A 42 10.37 1.24 19.28
N ASN A 43 11.67 1.10 19.45
CA ASN A 43 12.27 0.88 20.77
C ASN A 43 12.10 2.12 21.67
N THR A 44 12.28 3.32 21.12
CA THR A 44 11.98 4.58 21.83
C THR A 44 10.51 4.67 22.21
N PHE A 45 9.58 4.29 21.33
CA PHE A 45 8.16 4.23 21.69
C PHE A 45 7.89 3.28 22.85
N CYS A 46 8.41 2.05 22.80
CA CYS A 46 8.24 1.06 23.86
C CYS A 46 8.78 1.56 25.21
N VAL A 47 10.01 2.10 25.20
CA VAL A 47 10.67 2.61 26.41
C VAL A 47 9.93 3.83 26.96
N ASN A 48 9.41 4.70 26.09
CA ASN A 48 8.66 5.87 26.50
C ASN A 48 7.34 5.50 27.17
N PHE A 49 6.59 4.50 26.68
CA PHE A 49 5.38 4.03 27.35
C PHE A 49 5.65 3.39 28.72
N ILE A 50 6.75 2.64 28.83
CA ILE A 50 7.21 2.12 30.12
C ILE A 50 7.58 3.28 31.05
N GLY A 51 8.32 4.28 30.54
CA GLY A 51 8.71 5.48 31.30
C GLY A 51 7.50 6.30 31.79
N ILE A 52 6.49 6.52 30.96
CA ILE A 52 5.22 7.16 31.37
C ILE A 52 4.57 6.37 32.51
N SER A 53 4.55 5.03 32.40
CA SER A 53 3.96 4.18 33.43
C SER A 53 4.69 4.28 34.76
N VAL A 54 6.01 4.17 34.74
CA VAL A 54 6.87 4.29 35.92
C VAL A 54 6.76 5.68 36.54
N PHE A 55 6.78 6.74 35.73
CA PHE A 55 6.65 8.12 36.19
C PHE A 55 5.35 8.34 36.97
N LEU A 56 4.21 7.90 36.40
CA LEU A 56 2.89 8.11 37.01
C LEU A 56 2.63 7.23 38.24
N THR A 57 3.16 6.01 38.27
CA THR A 57 2.80 5.01 39.29
C THR A 57 3.85 4.84 40.38
N ILE A 58 5.11 5.20 40.13
CA ILE A 58 6.20 5.05 41.10
C ILE A 58 6.77 6.40 41.49
N GLU A 59 7.22 7.21 40.52
CA GLU A 59 7.97 8.44 40.81
C GLU A 59 7.10 9.53 41.44
N VAL A 60 5.90 9.78 40.88
CA VAL A 60 4.96 10.76 41.45
C VAL A 60 4.47 10.34 42.85
N PRO A 61 3.99 9.10 43.09
CA PRO A 61 3.58 8.70 44.43
C PRO A 61 4.71 8.68 45.46
N ARG A 62 5.93 8.34 45.05
CA ARG A 62 7.13 8.40 45.90
C ARG A 62 7.46 9.83 46.31
N PHE A 63 7.39 10.78 45.40
CA PHE A 63 7.59 12.21 45.72
C PHE A 63 6.52 12.76 46.66
N LEU A 64 5.28 12.27 46.57
CA LEU A 64 4.16 12.69 47.43
C LEU A 64 4.13 11.97 48.79
N GLU A 65 5.15 11.18 49.13
CA GLU A 65 5.25 10.36 50.36
C GLU A 65 4.10 9.33 50.55
N ASN A 66 3.27 9.10 49.53
CA ASN A 66 2.14 8.16 49.54
C ASN A 66 2.48 6.85 48.81
N TYR A 67 3.66 6.30 49.10
CA TYR A 67 4.20 5.15 48.36
C TYR A 67 3.92 3.82 49.05
N ASP A 68 3.02 3.03 48.48
CA ASP A 68 2.89 1.60 48.75
C ASP A 68 3.41 0.80 47.54
N LEU A 69 4.49 0.03 47.75
CA LEU A 69 5.16 -0.77 46.74
C LEU A 69 4.19 -1.70 45.99
N LEU A 70 3.29 -2.39 46.70
CA LEU A 70 2.41 -3.40 46.11
C LEU A 70 1.29 -2.74 45.32
N ALA A 71 0.64 -1.73 45.89
CA ALA A 71 -0.45 -1.02 45.23
C ALA A 71 0.05 -0.33 43.93
N ASN A 72 1.21 0.31 44.00
CA ASN A 72 1.82 1.00 42.85
C ASN A 72 2.30 0.03 41.76
N ALA A 73 2.86 -1.13 42.12
CA ALA A 73 3.24 -2.15 41.14
C ALA A 73 2.01 -2.74 40.41
N ILE A 74 0.89 -2.96 41.13
CA ILE A 74 -0.37 -3.41 40.50
C ILE A 74 -0.90 -2.32 39.57
N LEU A 75 -0.86 -1.06 39.99
CA LEU A 75 -1.28 0.08 39.19
C LEU A 75 -0.44 0.23 37.92
N GLU A 76 0.88 0.05 38.01
CA GLU A 76 1.80 0.07 36.87
C GLU A 76 1.42 -0.99 35.83
N ILE A 77 1.17 -2.23 36.28
CA ILE A 77 0.77 -3.33 35.39
C ILE A 77 -0.57 -3.01 34.72
N LEU A 78 -1.56 -2.51 35.46
CA LEU A 78 -2.86 -2.12 34.90
C LEU A 78 -2.72 -1.02 33.86
N LEU A 79 -1.89 -0.01 34.12
CA LEU A 79 -1.67 1.10 33.21
C LEU A 79 -0.94 0.67 31.93
N LEU A 80 0.07 -0.21 32.03
CA LEU A 80 0.72 -0.82 30.88
C LEU A 80 -0.27 -1.63 30.02
N VAL A 81 -1.14 -2.42 30.65
CA VAL A 81 -2.18 -3.17 29.93
C VAL A 81 -3.14 -2.21 29.21
N ALA A 82 -3.56 -1.13 29.86
CA ALA A 82 -4.41 -0.12 29.25
C ALA A 82 -3.73 0.53 28.03
N ILE A 83 -2.46 0.90 28.14
CA ILE A 83 -1.66 1.46 27.03
C ILE A 83 -1.61 0.47 25.85
N LEU A 84 -1.35 -0.82 26.12
CA LEU A 84 -1.30 -1.84 25.07
C LEU A 84 -2.64 -2.03 24.36
N ILE A 85 -3.76 -1.95 25.09
CA ILE A 85 -5.11 -1.99 24.50
C ILE A 85 -5.33 -0.78 23.58
N VAL A 86 -4.98 0.42 24.05
CA VAL A 86 -5.10 1.66 23.25
C VAL A 86 -4.25 1.56 21.99
N MET A 87 -3.00 1.12 22.10
CA MET A 87 -2.11 0.93 20.94
C MET A 87 -2.70 -0.06 19.94
N LYS A 88 -3.29 -1.17 20.41
CA LYS A 88 -3.93 -2.17 19.54
C LYS A 88 -5.13 -1.61 18.79
N GLU A 89 -5.96 -0.80 19.45
CA GLU A 89 -7.11 -0.16 18.80
C GLU A 89 -6.67 0.92 17.80
N LEU A 90 -5.63 1.69 18.12
CA LEU A 90 -5.03 2.64 17.19
C LEU A 90 -4.47 1.94 15.95
N ASP A 91 -3.77 0.82 16.13
CA ASP A 91 -3.21 0.06 15.01
C ASP A 91 -4.31 -0.55 14.12
N LYS A 92 -5.41 -1.05 14.68
CA LYS A 92 -6.56 -1.52 13.88
C LYS A 92 -7.14 -0.41 12.99
N LYS A 93 -7.27 0.80 13.53
CA LYS A 93 -7.89 1.93 12.83
C LYS A 93 -6.97 2.56 11.79
N PHE A 94 -5.69 2.75 12.15
CA PHE A 94 -4.74 3.52 11.34
C PHE A 94 -3.69 2.66 10.65
N ARG A 95 -3.63 1.35 10.90
CA ARG A 95 -2.67 0.40 10.32
C ARG A 95 -1.21 0.87 10.43
N ILE A 96 -0.87 1.52 11.54
CA ILE A 96 0.41 2.20 11.79
C ILE A 96 1.58 1.22 11.61
N SER A 97 1.42 -0.01 12.11
CA SER A 97 2.43 -1.07 11.99
C SER A 97 2.78 -1.35 10.53
N ASN A 98 1.78 -1.43 9.63
CA ASN A 98 2.04 -1.68 8.22
C ASN A 98 2.87 -0.56 7.58
N TYR A 99 2.61 0.70 7.96
CA TYR A 99 3.39 1.83 7.47
C TYR A 99 4.84 1.79 7.98
N LEU A 100 5.04 1.40 9.24
CA LEU A 100 6.36 1.28 9.87
C LEU A 100 7.20 0.17 9.23
N TYR A 101 6.64 -1.04 9.06
CA TYR A 101 7.35 -2.17 8.45
C TYR A 101 7.59 -1.99 6.95
N ALA A 102 6.73 -1.26 6.24
CA ALA A 102 6.93 -0.96 4.82
C ALA A 102 8.00 0.14 4.56
N TYR A 103 8.50 0.80 5.61
CA TYR A 103 9.43 1.90 5.48
C TYR A 103 10.88 1.42 5.24
N LYS A 104 11.42 1.71 4.07
CA LYS A 104 12.75 1.22 3.64
C LYS A 104 13.88 2.24 3.75
N LYS A 105 13.56 3.54 3.86
CA LYS A 105 14.58 4.59 3.91
C LYS A 105 15.28 4.54 5.26
N ASN A 106 16.61 4.56 5.26
CA ASN A 106 17.38 4.57 6.50
C ASN A 106 17.85 6.00 6.78
N ARG A 107 17.46 6.57 7.92
CA ARG A 107 17.79 7.95 8.33
C ARG A 107 18.81 7.94 9.46
N LEU A 108 20.02 7.46 9.15
CA LEU A 108 21.08 7.28 10.14
C LEU A 108 21.44 8.56 10.90
N PHE A 109 21.49 9.71 10.22
CA PHE A 109 21.82 10.99 10.85
C PHE A 109 20.78 11.43 11.89
N SER A 110 19.49 11.36 11.54
CA SER A 110 18.41 11.67 12.48
C SER A 110 18.38 10.70 13.65
N THR A 111 18.63 9.41 13.38
CA THR A 111 18.72 8.38 14.42
C THR A 111 19.85 8.68 15.40
N PHE A 112 21.02 9.03 14.88
CA PHE A 112 22.18 9.40 15.69
C PHE A 112 21.90 10.63 16.57
N LEU A 113 21.30 11.67 16.02
CA LEU A 113 20.97 12.89 16.76
C LEU A 113 20.01 12.60 17.93
N ILE A 114 18.98 11.77 17.71
CA ILE A 114 18.04 11.36 18.75
C ILE A 114 18.76 10.59 19.87
N ILE A 115 19.64 9.65 19.51
CA ILE A 115 20.41 8.90 20.51
C ILE A 115 21.29 9.83 21.32
N CYS A 116 22.00 10.77 20.68
CA CYS A 116 22.84 11.74 21.39
C CYS A 116 22.03 12.62 22.35
N MET A 117 20.89 13.15 21.91
CA MET A 117 19.96 13.91 22.76
C MET A 117 19.49 13.06 23.94
N PHE A 118 18.97 11.87 23.69
CA PHE A 118 18.48 10.97 24.75
C PHE A 118 19.56 10.61 25.77
N MET A 119 20.76 10.24 25.30
CA MET A 119 21.87 9.89 26.19
C MET A 119 22.35 11.09 27.02
N SER A 120 22.35 12.30 26.45
CA SER A 120 22.70 13.52 27.19
C SER A 120 21.69 13.85 28.29
N LEU A 121 20.39 13.72 28.00
CA LEU A 121 19.32 13.94 28.97
C LEU A 121 19.33 12.86 30.06
N LEU A 122 19.55 11.60 29.69
CA LEU A 122 19.66 10.50 30.63
C LEU A 122 20.87 10.65 31.55
N TRP A 123 22.01 11.10 31.00
CA TRP A 123 23.19 11.41 31.81
C TRP A 123 22.92 12.54 32.82
N TYR A 124 22.26 13.61 32.38
CA TYR A 124 21.89 14.71 33.26
C TYR A 124 20.92 14.28 34.36
N HIS A 125 19.93 13.44 34.02
CA HIS A 125 18.95 12.91 34.97
C HIS A 125 19.59 12.07 36.08
N LEU A 126 20.62 11.27 35.75
CA LEU A 126 21.34 10.43 36.73
C LEU A 126 22.16 11.20 37.76
N LEU A 127 22.35 12.52 37.59
CA LEU A 127 23.08 13.36 38.56
C LEU A 127 22.25 13.69 39.81
N PHE A 128 20.93 13.56 39.73
CA PHE A 128 20.01 13.94 40.80
C PHE A 128 19.62 12.75 41.66
N SER A 129 19.43 13.00 42.95
CA SER A 129 18.94 11.97 43.88
C SER A 129 17.45 11.72 43.67
N MET A 130 17.05 10.46 43.81
CA MET A 130 15.68 9.97 43.54
C MET A 130 14.57 10.72 44.27
N ASP A 131 14.86 11.30 45.44
CA ASP A 131 13.87 11.97 46.29
C ASP A 131 13.84 13.50 46.09
N SER A 132 14.60 14.03 45.12
CA SER A 132 14.64 15.47 44.83
C SER A 132 13.57 15.92 43.83
N LEU A 133 13.11 17.17 43.96
CA LEU A 133 12.22 17.79 42.98
C LEU A 133 12.88 17.87 41.60
N ASP A 134 14.20 18.09 41.55
CA ASP A 134 14.98 18.12 40.32
C ASP A 134 14.96 16.76 39.59
N PHE A 135 14.98 15.65 40.34
CA PHE A 135 14.81 14.32 39.76
C PHE A 135 13.44 14.14 39.11
N LEU A 136 12.37 14.55 39.79
CA LEU A 136 11.01 14.46 39.24
C LEU A 136 10.83 15.35 37.98
N LEU A 137 11.38 16.56 37.99
CA LEU A 137 11.37 17.45 36.83
C LEU A 137 12.17 16.88 35.66
N THR A 138 13.35 16.32 35.92
CA THR A 138 14.19 15.73 34.86
C THR A 138 13.57 14.45 34.30
N SER A 139 12.92 13.61 35.11
CA SER A 139 12.09 12.49 34.64
C SER A 139 10.97 12.95 33.72
N PHE A 140 10.23 13.99 34.13
CA PHE A 140 9.16 14.56 33.32
C PHE A 140 9.69 15.07 31.98
N ILE A 141 10.81 15.81 31.98
CA ILE A 141 11.46 16.31 30.76
C ILE A 141 11.92 15.15 29.86
N LEU A 142 12.49 14.09 30.43
CA LEU A 142 12.96 12.92 29.68
C LEU A 142 11.79 12.19 29.00
N VAL A 143 10.68 11.98 29.70
CA VAL A 143 9.47 11.36 29.15
C VAL A 143 8.79 12.27 28.13
N ALA A 144 8.66 13.56 28.42
CA ALA A 144 8.03 14.53 27.51
C ALA A 144 8.82 14.69 26.21
N SER A 145 10.14 14.82 26.29
CA SER A 145 11.02 14.95 25.12
C SER A 145 10.99 13.70 24.25
N ASN A 146 11.08 12.50 24.84
CA ASN A 146 10.97 11.23 24.09
C ASN A 146 9.60 11.07 23.43
N SER A 147 8.53 11.44 24.12
CA SER A 147 7.17 11.44 23.55
C SER A 147 7.07 12.35 22.34
N PHE A 148 7.61 13.57 22.46
CA PHE A 148 7.62 14.56 21.38
C PHE A 148 8.41 14.09 20.17
N TYR A 149 9.61 13.53 20.39
CA TYR A 149 10.41 12.97 19.30
C TYR A 149 9.74 11.77 18.63
N GLY A 150 9.22 10.81 19.41
CA GLY A 150 8.51 9.66 18.87
C GLY A 150 7.34 10.09 17.97
N LEU A 151 6.54 11.05 18.44
CA LEU A 151 5.42 11.61 17.68
C LEU A 151 5.87 12.33 16.40
N LEU A 152 6.87 13.21 16.47
CA LEU A 152 7.43 13.90 15.30
C LEU A 152 7.89 12.93 14.23
N MET A 153 8.62 11.90 14.63
CA MET A 153 9.16 10.93 13.69
C MET A 153 8.05 10.08 13.04
N LEU A 154 7.00 9.76 13.81
CA LEU A 154 5.82 9.10 13.28
C LEU A 154 5.06 9.99 12.29
N LEU A 155 4.90 11.29 12.57
CA LEU A 155 4.28 12.24 11.64
C LEU A 155 5.08 12.37 10.33
N ILE A 156 6.40 12.46 10.43
CA ILE A 156 7.28 12.53 9.25
C ILE A 156 7.09 11.28 8.38
N LEU A 157 7.05 10.09 8.98
CA LEU A 157 6.87 8.84 8.26
C LEU A 157 5.51 8.77 7.57
N LEU A 158 4.44 9.18 8.27
CA LEU A 158 3.09 9.22 7.70
C LEU A 158 3.00 10.22 6.54
N ASN A 159 3.66 11.38 6.67
CA ASN A 159 3.63 12.40 5.62
C ASN A 159 4.42 11.98 4.37
N GLU A 160 5.60 11.36 4.53
CA GLU A 160 6.36 10.83 3.38
C GLU A 160 5.55 9.78 2.61
N LYS A 161 4.83 8.91 3.31
CA LYS A 161 3.95 7.93 2.65
C LYS A 161 2.81 8.61 1.91
N LYS A 162 2.19 9.63 2.51
CA LYS A 162 1.15 10.42 1.85
C LYS A 162 1.69 11.10 0.58
N GLU A 163 2.91 11.62 0.63
CA GLU A 163 3.55 12.28 -0.50
C GLU A 163 3.90 11.31 -1.62
N GLU A 164 4.35 10.09 -1.30
CA GLU A 164 4.55 9.00 -2.28
C GLU A 164 3.24 8.70 -3.04
N TYR A 165 2.13 8.54 -2.31
CA TYR A 165 0.82 8.36 -2.93
C TYR A 165 0.37 9.56 -3.77
N TYR A 166 0.64 10.77 -3.29
CA TYR A 166 0.29 12.00 -4.00
C TYR A 166 1.04 12.14 -5.32
N GLN A 167 2.34 11.80 -5.34
CA GLN A 167 3.14 11.81 -6.57
C GLN A 167 2.64 10.78 -7.58
N ILE A 168 2.32 9.57 -7.14
CA ILE A 168 1.72 8.53 -8.00
C ILE A 168 0.38 9.03 -8.58
N TYR A 169 -0.43 9.68 -7.76
CA TYR A 169 -1.71 10.24 -8.20
C TYR A 169 -1.53 11.36 -9.22
N LEU A 170 -0.61 12.29 -8.98
CA LEU A 170 -0.28 13.37 -9.91
C LEU A 170 0.21 12.84 -11.26
N GLU A 171 1.10 11.84 -11.24
CA GLU A 171 1.58 11.21 -12.47
C GLU A 171 0.44 10.52 -13.23
N SER A 172 -0.48 9.87 -12.52
CA SER A 172 -1.68 9.29 -13.12
C SER A 172 -2.62 10.36 -13.71
N MET A 173 -2.80 11.50 -13.04
CA MET A 173 -3.61 12.61 -13.54
C MET A 173 -3.03 13.18 -14.82
N LYS A 174 -1.71 13.40 -14.86
CA LYS A 174 -1.02 13.90 -16.06
C LYS A 174 -1.20 12.96 -17.26
N LYS A 175 -1.03 11.65 -17.06
CA LYS A 175 -1.27 10.63 -18.10
C LYS A 175 -2.72 10.66 -18.61
N ASN A 176 -3.67 10.91 -17.70
CA ASN A 176 -5.08 10.98 -18.06
C ASN A 176 -5.40 12.25 -18.86
N GLU A 177 -4.76 13.38 -18.54
CA GLU A 177 -4.90 14.62 -19.30
C GLU A 177 -4.35 14.49 -20.72
N GLU A 178 -3.15 13.91 -20.87
CA GLU A 178 -2.56 13.59 -22.18
C GLU A 178 -3.49 12.65 -23.00
N TYR A 179 -4.15 11.71 -22.32
CA TYR A 179 -5.15 10.83 -22.94
C TYR A 179 -6.39 11.61 -23.41
N TYR A 180 -6.93 12.51 -22.60
CA TYR A 180 -8.09 13.33 -22.98
C TYR A 180 -7.77 14.25 -24.16
N GLN A 181 -6.55 14.79 -24.24
CA GLN A 181 -6.12 15.59 -25.38
C GLN A 181 -6.11 14.76 -26.67
N LYS A 182 -5.56 13.55 -26.64
CA LYS A 182 -5.59 12.63 -27.80
C LYS A 182 -7.00 12.23 -28.20
N LEU A 183 -7.89 12.02 -27.22
CA LEU A 183 -9.29 11.70 -27.49
C LEU A 183 -10.03 12.87 -28.14
N GLU A 184 -9.70 14.09 -27.74
CA GLU A 184 -10.26 15.31 -28.31
C GLU A 184 -9.78 15.53 -29.75
N GLU A 185 -8.49 15.31 -30.02
CA GLU A 185 -7.92 15.28 -31.38
C GLU A 185 -8.63 14.24 -32.25
N PHE A 186 -8.77 13.01 -31.76
CA PHE A 186 -9.50 11.95 -32.46
C PHE A 186 -10.97 12.32 -32.73
N ARG A 187 -11.66 12.92 -31.76
CA ARG A 187 -13.05 13.37 -31.92
C ARG A 187 -13.16 14.44 -33.01
N HIS A 188 -12.22 15.37 -33.04
CA HIS A 188 -12.18 16.42 -34.05
C HIS A 188 -11.99 15.83 -35.45
N ASP A 189 -11.03 14.92 -35.61
CA ASP A 189 -10.75 14.24 -36.88
C ASP A 189 -11.96 13.40 -37.34
N TYR A 190 -12.60 12.68 -36.42
CA TYR A 190 -13.83 11.93 -36.70
C TYR A 190 -14.98 12.83 -37.15
N LYS A 191 -15.16 13.99 -36.51
CA LYS A 191 -16.21 14.95 -36.88
C LYS A 191 -15.99 15.51 -38.28
N ASN A 192 -14.74 15.84 -38.62
CA ASN A 192 -14.39 16.31 -39.96
C ASN A 192 -14.65 15.23 -41.00
N TYR A 193 -14.30 13.98 -40.69
CA TYR A 193 -14.54 12.85 -41.55
C TYR A 193 -16.03 12.64 -41.86
N VAL A 194 -16.89 12.64 -40.82
CA VAL A 194 -18.35 12.54 -40.99
C VAL A 194 -18.87 13.71 -41.85
N GLY A 195 -18.35 14.92 -41.64
CA GLY A 195 -18.72 16.08 -42.47
C GLY A 195 -18.38 15.90 -43.95
N VAL A 196 -17.18 15.38 -44.27
CA VAL A 196 -16.78 15.07 -45.66
C VAL A 196 -17.70 14.02 -46.28
N MET A 197 -18.06 12.98 -45.52
CA MET A 197 -19.00 11.96 -45.99
C MET A 197 -20.42 12.50 -46.21
N GLU A 198 -20.90 13.38 -45.34
CA GLU A 198 -22.19 14.06 -45.52
C GLU A 198 -22.20 14.90 -46.81
N ASP A 199 -21.11 15.64 -47.08
CA ASP A 199 -20.97 16.46 -48.29
C ASP A 199 -20.92 15.61 -49.58
N LEU A 200 -20.18 14.50 -49.57
CA LEU A 200 -20.08 13.58 -50.71
C LEU A 200 -21.43 12.91 -51.04
N VAL A 201 -22.18 12.52 -50.01
CA VAL A 201 -23.53 11.94 -50.15
C VAL A 201 -24.51 12.98 -50.70
N GLN A 202 -24.47 14.23 -50.21
CA GLN A 202 -25.34 15.31 -50.70
C GLN A 202 -25.06 15.67 -52.18
N ASN A 203 -23.81 15.59 -52.62
CA ASN A 203 -23.39 15.97 -53.97
C ASN A 203 -23.57 14.86 -55.03
N LYS A 204 -24.14 13.69 -54.69
CA LYS A 204 -24.44 12.56 -55.61
C LYS A 204 -23.24 11.99 -56.37
N GLN A 205 -22.01 12.16 -55.87
CA GLN A 205 -20.79 11.56 -56.43
C GLN A 205 -20.62 10.11 -55.92
N ILE A 206 -21.43 9.17 -56.43
CA ILE A 206 -21.79 7.97 -55.64
C ILE A 206 -21.02 6.67 -55.92
N HIS A 207 -20.13 6.52 -56.92
CA HIS A 207 -19.62 5.15 -57.19
C HIS A 207 -18.13 4.86 -57.00
N ASN A 208 -17.20 5.77 -57.32
CA ASN A 208 -15.78 5.39 -57.27
C ASN A 208 -14.99 6.03 -56.11
N GLU A 209 -15.42 7.19 -55.61
CA GLU A 209 -14.70 7.92 -54.56
C GLU A 209 -15.09 7.42 -53.15
N ILE A 210 -16.36 7.10 -52.92
CA ILE A 210 -16.85 6.54 -51.65
C ILE A 210 -16.24 5.16 -51.40
N GLU A 211 -16.07 4.33 -52.43
CA GLU A 211 -15.53 2.97 -52.29
C GLU A 211 -14.03 2.97 -51.98
N ALA A 212 -13.27 3.92 -52.54
CA ALA A 212 -11.86 4.13 -52.25
C ALA A 212 -11.64 4.63 -50.81
N ILE A 213 -12.46 5.58 -50.36
CA ILE A 213 -12.41 6.10 -48.99
C ILE A 213 -12.78 4.97 -48.02
N VAL A 214 -13.93 4.32 -48.17
CA VAL A 214 -14.36 3.21 -47.28
C VAL A 214 -13.34 2.06 -47.21
N GLY A 215 -12.57 1.81 -48.28
CA GLY A 215 -11.53 0.77 -48.33
C GLY A 215 -10.28 1.09 -47.49
N GLU A 216 -9.65 2.25 -47.69
CA GLU A 216 -8.47 2.68 -46.91
C GLU A 216 -8.83 3.00 -45.45
N GLU A 217 -10.05 3.47 -45.22
CA GLU A 217 -10.55 3.88 -43.91
C GLU A 217 -10.89 2.71 -42.99
N LYS A 218 -11.36 1.59 -43.55
CA LYS A 218 -11.66 0.40 -42.77
C LYS A 218 -10.40 -0.16 -42.11
N GLU A 219 -9.26 -0.06 -42.78
CA GLU A 219 -7.96 -0.46 -42.26
C GLU A 219 -7.45 0.51 -41.17
N PHE A 220 -7.69 1.82 -41.34
CA PHE A 220 -7.40 2.85 -40.32
C PHE A 220 -8.27 2.71 -39.06
N PHE A 221 -9.58 2.47 -39.21
CA PHE A 221 -10.48 2.24 -38.09
C PHE A 221 -10.26 0.88 -37.44
N GLU A 222 -9.96 -0.20 -38.18
CA GLU A 222 -9.61 -1.50 -37.57
C GLU A 222 -8.31 -1.42 -36.77
N THR A 223 -7.32 -0.62 -37.21
CA THR A 223 -6.07 -0.40 -36.46
C THR A 223 -6.26 0.47 -35.21
N GLN A 224 -7.05 1.54 -35.26
CA GLN A 224 -7.35 2.35 -34.06
C GLN A 224 -8.41 1.73 -33.12
N LEU A 225 -9.33 0.90 -33.62
CA LEU A 225 -10.29 0.17 -32.77
C LEU A 225 -9.59 -0.96 -31.99
N ASN A 226 -8.50 -1.52 -32.53
CA ASN A 226 -7.59 -2.37 -31.76
C ASN A 226 -6.93 -1.62 -30.59
N ASP A 227 -6.69 -0.31 -30.69
CA ASP A 227 -6.26 0.52 -29.56
C ASP A 227 -7.36 0.69 -28.49
N ALA A 228 -8.65 0.65 -28.85
CA ALA A 228 -9.76 0.66 -27.88
C ALA A 228 -9.87 -0.66 -27.08
N LEU A 229 -9.35 -1.77 -27.60
CA LEU A 229 -9.16 -3.02 -26.86
C LEU A 229 -7.98 -2.91 -25.87
N HIS A 230 -6.90 -2.23 -26.26
CA HIS A 230 -5.84 -1.82 -25.34
C HIS A 230 -6.36 -0.89 -24.23
N MET A 231 -7.31 0.01 -24.50
CA MET A 231 -7.95 0.87 -23.49
C MET A 231 -8.72 0.09 -22.40
N LYS A 232 -9.33 -1.08 -22.71
CA LYS A 232 -9.96 -1.91 -21.66
C LYS A 232 -8.94 -2.56 -20.74
N LEU A 233 -7.78 -2.92 -21.27
CA LEU A 233 -6.65 -3.47 -20.51
C LEU A 233 -5.90 -2.38 -19.73
N GLN A 234 -6.00 -1.10 -20.11
CA GLN A 234 -5.47 0.03 -19.32
C GLN A 234 -6.16 0.19 -17.95
N LYS A 235 -7.38 -0.35 -17.77
CA LYS A 235 -8.03 -0.43 -16.44
C LYS A 235 -7.34 -1.41 -15.50
N ILE A 236 -6.38 -2.21 -15.98
CA ILE A 236 -5.54 -3.11 -15.18
C ILE A 236 -4.23 -2.40 -14.87
N TYR A 237 -4.09 -1.88 -13.64
CA TYR A 237 -2.89 -1.18 -13.19
C TYR A 237 -1.77 -2.12 -12.75
N ASP A 238 -2.06 -3.42 -12.57
CA ASP A 238 -1.02 -4.42 -12.35
C ASP A 238 -0.28 -4.69 -13.69
N PRO A 239 1.00 -4.28 -13.85
CA PRO A 239 1.68 -4.36 -15.15
C PRO A 239 1.89 -5.81 -15.61
N LEU A 240 2.03 -6.75 -14.67
CA LEU A 240 2.25 -8.16 -14.99
C LEU A 240 0.94 -8.80 -15.45
N LEU A 241 -0.16 -8.52 -14.76
CA LEU A 241 -1.47 -8.99 -15.18
C LEU A 241 -1.89 -8.39 -16.52
N GLN A 242 -1.64 -7.09 -16.71
CA GLN A 242 -1.86 -6.41 -17.98
C GLN A 242 -1.06 -7.09 -19.10
N GLY A 243 0.23 -7.37 -18.87
CA GLY A 243 1.07 -8.09 -19.84
C GLY A 243 0.54 -9.48 -20.20
N VAL A 244 -0.01 -10.22 -19.24
CA VAL A 244 -0.64 -11.54 -19.49
C VAL A 244 -1.84 -11.42 -20.42
N PHE A 245 -2.73 -10.45 -20.19
CA PHE A 245 -3.91 -10.25 -21.04
C PHE A 245 -3.57 -9.66 -22.42
N VAL A 246 -2.55 -8.79 -22.52
CA VAL A 246 -2.03 -8.33 -23.81
C VAL A 246 -1.51 -9.52 -24.64
N LYS A 247 -0.77 -10.44 -24.01
CA LYS A 247 -0.30 -11.66 -24.68
C LYS A 247 -1.45 -12.58 -25.11
N PHE A 248 -2.51 -12.68 -24.31
CA PHE A 248 -3.73 -13.41 -24.67
C PHE A 248 -4.40 -12.81 -25.92
N VAL A 249 -4.63 -11.50 -25.93
CA VAL A 249 -5.26 -10.79 -27.05
C VAL A 249 -4.49 -11.04 -28.34
N LYS A 250 -3.18 -10.80 -28.30
CA LYS A 250 -2.31 -11.00 -29.46
C LYS A 250 -2.40 -12.43 -30.01
N ARG A 251 -2.37 -13.44 -29.12
CA ARG A 251 -2.48 -14.84 -29.52
C ARG A 251 -3.87 -15.19 -30.07
N ALA A 252 -4.93 -14.65 -29.50
CA ALA A 252 -6.29 -14.86 -30.01
C ALA A 252 -6.48 -14.25 -31.40
N GLU A 253 -5.90 -13.08 -31.65
CA GLU A 253 -5.89 -12.43 -32.96
C GLU A 253 -5.06 -13.21 -33.99
N GLU A 254 -3.85 -13.64 -33.63
CA GLU A 254 -3.00 -14.49 -34.47
C GLU A 254 -3.72 -15.78 -34.89
N LEU A 255 -4.48 -16.38 -33.97
CA LEU A 255 -5.25 -17.60 -34.22
C LEU A 255 -6.64 -17.33 -34.81
N ARG A 256 -7.01 -16.05 -35.03
CA ARG A 256 -8.34 -15.60 -35.48
C ARG A 256 -9.49 -16.18 -34.64
N ILE A 257 -9.26 -16.33 -33.35
CA ILE A 257 -10.25 -16.84 -32.39
C ILE A 257 -11.08 -15.64 -31.90
N PRO A 258 -12.42 -15.65 -32.05
CA PRO A 258 -13.26 -14.58 -31.51
C PRO A 258 -13.19 -14.57 -29.99
N TYR A 259 -12.98 -13.39 -29.42
CA TYR A 259 -12.84 -13.21 -27.98
C TYR A 259 -13.58 -11.97 -27.48
N LYS A 260 -13.92 -11.95 -26.19
CA LYS A 260 -14.53 -10.80 -25.51
C LYS A 260 -13.92 -10.60 -24.13
N ILE A 261 -13.31 -9.43 -23.91
CA ILE A 261 -12.77 -9.01 -22.61
C ILE A 261 -13.66 -7.92 -22.03
N GLN A 262 -14.11 -8.13 -20.79
CA GLN A 262 -14.84 -7.14 -20.00
C GLN A 262 -14.11 -6.86 -18.68
N VAL A 263 -13.69 -5.60 -18.51
CA VAL A 263 -13.11 -5.07 -17.27
C VAL A 263 -14.05 -4.01 -16.72
N ASN A 264 -14.83 -4.41 -15.72
CA ASN A 264 -15.93 -3.60 -15.20
C ASN A 264 -15.47 -2.52 -14.21
N HIS A 265 -14.35 -2.75 -13.52
CA HIS A 265 -13.76 -1.83 -12.54
C HIS A 265 -12.25 -1.71 -12.74
N ILE A 266 -11.66 -0.65 -12.20
CA ILE A 266 -10.20 -0.50 -12.14
C ILE A 266 -9.64 -1.64 -11.28
N ILE A 267 -8.69 -2.39 -11.84
CA ILE A 267 -7.99 -3.46 -11.13
C ILE A 267 -6.66 -2.89 -10.63
N PRO A 268 -6.50 -2.65 -9.32
CA PRO A 268 -5.24 -2.20 -8.75
C PRO A 268 -4.20 -3.33 -8.79
N LYS A 269 -2.95 -3.00 -8.47
CA LYS A 269 -1.89 -4.00 -8.27
C LYS A 269 -2.34 -5.07 -7.28
N LEU A 270 -2.28 -6.33 -7.67
CA LEU A 270 -2.71 -7.43 -6.83
C LEU A 270 -1.67 -7.67 -5.72
N SER A 271 -2.13 -7.94 -4.49
CA SER A 271 -1.27 -8.23 -3.34
C SER A 271 -0.72 -9.66 -3.34
N MET A 272 -0.95 -10.43 -4.41
CA MET A 272 -0.50 -11.81 -4.54
C MET A 272 0.93 -11.88 -5.08
N ASN A 273 1.61 -13.02 -4.86
CA ASN A 273 2.93 -13.26 -5.43
C ASN A 273 2.88 -13.17 -6.97
N SER A 274 3.80 -12.41 -7.55
CA SER A 274 3.88 -12.15 -8.99
C SER A 274 4.02 -13.42 -9.84
N TYR A 275 4.77 -14.41 -9.36
CA TYR A 275 4.96 -15.69 -10.06
C TYR A 275 3.67 -16.51 -10.04
N ASP A 276 3.01 -16.60 -8.89
CA ASP A 276 1.76 -17.33 -8.74
C ASP A 276 0.62 -16.69 -9.55
N MET A 277 0.61 -15.36 -9.64
CA MET A 277 -0.33 -14.59 -10.47
C MET A 277 -0.17 -14.94 -11.94
N ILE A 278 1.04 -14.81 -12.48
CA ILE A 278 1.31 -15.10 -13.89
C ILE A 278 0.93 -16.55 -14.18
N ARG A 279 1.33 -17.49 -13.31
CA ARG A 279 1.04 -18.91 -13.49
C ARG A 279 -0.46 -19.19 -13.48
N LEU A 280 -1.20 -18.64 -12.52
CA LEU A 280 -2.65 -18.82 -12.41
C LEU A 280 -3.37 -18.31 -13.67
N PHE A 281 -3.14 -17.05 -14.05
CA PHE A 281 -3.83 -16.45 -15.19
C PHE A 281 -3.40 -17.09 -16.52
N THR A 282 -2.13 -17.43 -16.68
CA THR A 282 -1.65 -18.15 -17.88
C THR A 282 -2.31 -19.52 -17.99
N ASN A 283 -2.42 -20.28 -16.89
CA ASN A 283 -3.08 -21.58 -16.90
C ASN A 283 -4.57 -21.48 -17.25
N ILE A 284 -5.27 -20.48 -16.72
CA ILE A 284 -6.68 -20.24 -17.05
C ILE A 284 -6.83 -19.91 -18.53
N ILE A 285 -5.97 -19.04 -19.06
CA ILE A 285 -5.94 -18.67 -20.49
C ILE A 285 -5.65 -19.88 -21.38
N GLU A 286 -4.66 -20.70 -21.02
CA GLU A 286 -4.30 -21.88 -21.82
C GLU A 286 -5.45 -22.91 -21.83
N ASN A 287 -6.07 -23.14 -20.68
CA ASN A 287 -7.24 -24.01 -20.59
C ASN A 287 -8.39 -23.50 -21.46
N ALA A 288 -8.60 -22.18 -21.53
CA ALA A 288 -9.63 -21.60 -22.38
C ALA A 288 -9.37 -21.85 -23.88
N PHE A 289 -8.12 -21.71 -24.34
CA PHE A 289 -7.75 -22.05 -25.72
C PHE A 289 -7.91 -23.54 -26.01
N VAL A 290 -7.41 -24.41 -25.13
CA VAL A 290 -7.53 -25.88 -25.29
C VAL A 290 -9.00 -26.30 -25.36
N HIS A 291 -9.85 -25.74 -24.50
CA HIS A 291 -11.28 -26.02 -24.54
C HIS A 291 -11.94 -25.54 -25.83
N TYR A 292 -11.59 -24.33 -26.30
CA TYR A 292 -12.09 -23.79 -27.56
C TYR A 292 -11.79 -24.72 -28.75
N ASP A 293 -10.55 -25.18 -28.86
CA ASP A 293 -10.11 -26.08 -29.93
C ASP A 293 -10.86 -27.42 -29.88
N GLN A 294 -11.10 -27.96 -28.68
CA GLN A 294 -11.87 -29.20 -28.50
C GLN A 294 -13.35 -29.04 -28.86
N THR A 295 -13.99 -27.91 -28.53
CA THR A 295 -15.37 -27.63 -28.94
C THR A 295 -15.47 -27.45 -30.45
N MET A 296 -14.55 -26.72 -31.07
CA MET A 296 -14.49 -26.55 -32.53
C MET A 296 -14.27 -27.89 -33.26
N ALA A 297 -13.40 -28.76 -32.72
CA ALA A 297 -13.18 -30.10 -33.27
C ALA A 297 -14.43 -31.01 -33.14
N LYS A 298 -15.21 -30.87 -32.06
CA LYS A 298 -16.48 -31.59 -31.87
C LYS A 298 -17.60 -31.04 -32.76
N GLU A 299 -17.70 -29.73 -32.94
CA GLU A 299 -18.71 -29.09 -33.79
C GLU A 299 -18.47 -29.37 -35.28
N LYS A 300 -17.21 -29.34 -35.74
CA LYS A 300 -16.84 -29.81 -37.11
C LYS A 300 -17.25 -31.26 -37.37
N LYS A 301 -17.31 -32.10 -36.34
CA LYS A 301 -17.80 -33.49 -36.43
C LYS A 301 -19.33 -33.61 -36.40
N LYS A 302 -20.05 -32.60 -35.89
CA LYS A 302 -21.48 -32.73 -35.55
C LYS A 302 -22.44 -32.03 -36.51
N SER A 303 -22.01 -31.07 -37.34
CA SER A 303 -22.96 -30.47 -38.29
C SER A 303 -22.34 -29.75 -39.49
N ARG A 304 -22.77 -30.19 -40.68
CA ARG A 304 -22.78 -29.48 -41.97
C ARG A 304 -23.90 -28.43 -42.04
N SER A 305 -24.43 -27.98 -40.90
CA SER A 305 -25.54 -27.02 -40.80
C SER A 305 -25.58 -26.38 -39.41
N LEU A 306 -25.62 -25.05 -39.36
CA LEU A 306 -25.68 -24.15 -38.20
C LEU A 306 -24.31 -23.63 -37.71
N LEU A 307 -23.95 -22.45 -38.25
CA LEU A 307 -22.89 -21.59 -37.78
C LEU A 307 -23.41 -20.84 -36.53
N ASN A 308 -23.04 -21.31 -35.34
CA ASN A 308 -23.22 -20.53 -34.10
C ASN A 308 -21.85 -20.05 -33.61
N ILE A 309 -21.78 -18.76 -33.26
CA ILE A 309 -20.55 -18.06 -32.87
C ILE A 309 -20.14 -18.52 -31.47
N CYS A 310 -19.19 -19.46 -31.41
CA CYS A 310 -18.47 -19.78 -30.17
C CYS A 310 -17.24 -18.86 -30.07
N GLY A 311 -17.05 -18.18 -28.93
CA GLY A 311 -15.89 -17.34 -28.66
C GLY A 311 -15.47 -17.37 -27.19
N ILE A 312 -14.22 -17.01 -26.89
CA ILE A 312 -13.68 -17.02 -25.52
C ILE A 312 -14.11 -15.73 -24.81
N VAL A 313 -14.84 -15.86 -23.69
CA VAL A 313 -15.31 -14.70 -22.89
C VAL A 313 -14.61 -14.67 -21.54
N PHE A 314 -13.91 -13.57 -21.26
CA PHE A 314 -13.33 -13.28 -19.95
C PHE A 314 -14.06 -12.10 -19.29
N ILE A 315 -14.65 -12.35 -18.12
CA ILE A 315 -15.26 -11.32 -17.27
C ILE A 315 -14.41 -11.21 -16.00
N LEU A 316 -13.68 -10.10 -15.85
CA LEU A 316 -13.00 -9.80 -14.59
C LEU A 316 -13.90 -8.95 -13.70
N ASN A 317 -14.54 -9.62 -12.74
CA ASN A 317 -15.22 -9.00 -11.61
C ASN A 317 -14.39 -9.26 -10.34
N LEU A 318 -13.46 -8.36 -10.03
CA LEU A 318 -12.93 -8.28 -8.67
C LEU A 318 -13.92 -7.44 -7.86
N VAL A 319 -14.80 -8.13 -7.14
CA VAL A 319 -15.64 -7.51 -6.12
C VAL A 319 -14.70 -6.98 -5.04
N ILE A 320 -14.40 -5.68 -5.10
CA ILE A 320 -13.87 -4.96 -3.95
C ILE A 320 -15.01 -4.96 -2.94
N PRO A 321 -14.86 -5.57 -1.74
CA PRO A 321 -15.91 -5.50 -0.73
C PRO A 321 -16.22 -4.03 -0.45
N ALA A 322 -17.48 -3.65 -0.65
CA ALA A 322 -18.00 -2.28 -0.63
C ALA A 322 -17.94 -1.57 0.75
N LYS A 323 -17.10 -2.05 1.68
CA LYS A 323 -16.91 -1.43 3.00
C LYS A 323 -15.83 -0.35 3.07
N THR A 324 -15.23 0.04 1.94
CA THR A 324 -14.09 0.98 1.92
C THR A 324 -14.36 2.31 1.23
N LEU A 325 -15.59 2.57 0.75
CA LEU A 325 -15.94 3.83 0.07
C LEU A 325 -16.83 4.78 0.90
N GLU A 326 -17.20 4.42 2.12
CA GLU A 326 -18.01 5.29 3.00
C GLU A 326 -17.19 6.22 3.91
N LYS A 327 -15.86 6.26 3.76
CA LYS A 327 -14.99 7.24 4.45
C LYS A 327 -13.82 7.65 3.58
N ILE A 328 -14.09 8.49 2.58
CA ILE A 328 -13.16 9.53 2.11
C ILE A 328 -13.93 10.84 2.13
#